data_AF-A0A9X2JIU4-F1
#
_entry.id   AF-A0A9X2JIU4-F1
#
_cell.length_a   1.000
_cell.length_b   1.000
_cell.length_c   1.000
_cell.angle_alpha   90.00
_cell.angle_beta   90.00
_cell.angle_gamma   90.00
#
_symmetry.space_group_name_H-M   'P 1'
#
loop_
_entity.id
_entity.type
_entity.pdbx_description
1 polymer ?
#
loop_
_entity_poly.entity_id
_entity_poly.type
_entity_poly.pdbx_seq_one_letter_code
_entity_poly.pdbx_strand_id
1 'polypeptide(L)'
;MNRRQFAYWIGAGLFSLGERLHAETLDTLAAVVMQCSETLVDGQVVVEEERWSYHQDSRWRWFERETLIDGQWELTGRTRPIDRRTGEAFTKYEGYLDDSLVPDEVRFGEEVEHPQHELADEDEDDYGEAAVHRRARDGRPPSKWLRSLYAEELRLWLPDVDVPDVGVSGMTVWTHLTRDHGFDAKRIKGLNDVEMAKLHSVAHYGY
;
A
#
# COMPACT_ATOMS: atom_id res chain seq x y z
N MET A 1 31.13 4.49 -57.44
CA MET A 1 30.38 5.59 -56.78
C MET A 1 31.38 6.48 -56.06
N ASN A 2 31.44 7.77 -56.37
CA ASN A 2 32.56 8.64 -55.99
C ASN A 2 32.27 9.36 -54.65
N ARG A 3 33.26 9.44 -53.74
CA ARG A 3 33.08 9.97 -52.35
C ARG A 3 32.45 11.37 -52.27
N ARG A 4 32.55 12.17 -53.34
CA ARG A 4 31.95 13.52 -53.44
C ARG A 4 30.44 13.51 -53.66
N GLN A 5 29.88 12.44 -54.23
CA GLN A 5 28.42 12.33 -54.44
C GLN A 5 27.69 11.86 -53.17
N PHE A 6 28.37 11.10 -52.30
CA PHE A 6 27.78 10.62 -51.04
C PHE A 6 27.55 11.75 -50.02
N ALA A 7 28.50 12.69 -49.91
CA ALA A 7 28.37 13.85 -49.02
C ALA A 7 27.23 14.80 -49.46
N TYR A 8 26.99 14.92 -50.77
CA TYR A 8 25.90 15.75 -51.30
C TYR A 8 24.51 15.19 -50.94
N TRP A 9 24.35 13.86 -50.95
CA TRP A 9 23.08 13.22 -50.59
C TRP A 9 22.78 13.26 -49.08
N ILE A 10 23.80 13.20 -48.21
CA ILE A 10 23.59 13.38 -46.77
C ILE A 10 23.27 14.85 -46.43
N GLY A 11 23.87 15.81 -47.13
CA GLY A 11 23.56 17.24 -46.93
C GLY A 11 22.13 17.62 -47.33
N ALA A 12 21.66 17.17 -48.50
CA ALA A 12 20.31 17.48 -48.97
C ALA A 12 19.20 16.70 -48.21
N GLY A 13 19.52 15.51 -47.70
CA GLY A 13 18.59 14.70 -46.89
C GLY A 13 18.31 15.29 -45.51
N LEU A 14 19.30 15.90 -44.86
CA LEU A 14 19.13 16.51 -43.54
C LEU A 14 18.44 17.88 -43.58
N PHE A 15 18.58 18.63 -44.68
CA PHE A 15 17.91 19.95 -44.80
C PHE A 15 16.40 19.85 -45.09
N SER A 16 15.94 18.79 -45.74
CA SER A 16 14.50 18.58 -46.04
C SER A 16 13.69 17.97 -44.89
N LEU A 17 14.36 17.41 -43.87
CA LEU A 17 13.72 16.99 -42.61
C LEU A 17 13.67 18.12 -41.57
N GLY A 18 14.55 19.12 -41.68
CA GLY A 18 14.58 20.28 -40.79
C GLY A 18 13.45 21.30 -41.03
N GLU A 19 13.01 21.50 -42.27
CA GLU A 19 11.93 22.48 -42.56
C GLU A 19 10.53 21.97 -42.23
N ARG A 20 10.33 20.64 -42.09
CA ARG A 20 9.03 20.04 -41.74
C ARG A 20 8.86 19.69 -40.26
N LEU A 21 9.95 19.64 -39.50
CA LEU A 21 9.90 19.59 -38.05
C LEU A 21 9.98 21.03 -37.55
N HIS A 22 8.82 21.69 -37.58
CA HIS A 22 8.61 22.97 -36.92
C HIS A 22 9.27 22.98 -35.54
N ALA A 23 9.88 24.11 -35.20
CA ALA A 23 10.51 24.42 -33.92
C ALA A 23 9.60 24.12 -32.70
N GLU A 24 8.29 24.00 -32.92
CA GLU A 24 7.30 23.57 -31.92
C GLU A 24 7.52 22.14 -31.40
N THR A 25 8.11 21.22 -32.19
CA THR A 25 8.33 19.84 -31.73
C THR A 25 9.57 19.71 -30.84
N LEU A 26 10.58 20.57 -31.03
CA LEU A 26 11.72 20.64 -30.09
C LEU A 26 11.32 21.30 -28.79
N ASP A 27 10.48 22.34 -28.82
CA ASP A 27 9.93 22.92 -27.59
C ASP A 27 8.96 21.96 -26.91
N THR A 28 8.20 21.14 -27.64
CA THR A 28 7.33 20.11 -27.05
C THR A 28 8.15 18.94 -26.50
N LEU A 29 9.23 18.53 -27.16
CA LEU A 29 10.10 17.47 -26.66
C LEU A 29 10.99 17.96 -25.50
N ALA A 30 11.42 19.22 -25.52
CA ALA A 30 12.03 19.88 -24.38
C ALA A 30 11.04 20.08 -23.24
N ALA A 31 9.78 20.42 -23.51
CA ALA A 31 8.73 20.51 -22.50
C ALA A 31 8.39 19.13 -21.92
N VAL A 32 8.33 18.07 -22.72
CA VAL A 32 8.11 16.70 -22.23
C VAL A 32 9.32 16.20 -21.44
N VAL A 33 10.55 16.50 -21.90
CA VAL A 33 11.77 16.15 -21.16
C VAL A 33 11.89 16.98 -19.87
N MET A 34 11.52 18.27 -19.88
CA MET A 34 11.45 19.12 -18.68
C MET A 34 10.35 18.66 -17.72
N GLN A 35 9.19 18.26 -18.25
CA GLN A 35 8.07 17.74 -17.48
C GLN A 35 8.34 16.34 -16.90
N CYS A 36 9.22 15.54 -17.52
CA CYS A 36 9.77 14.32 -16.94
C CYS A 36 11.02 14.57 -16.05
N SER A 37 11.55 15.80 -15.98
CA SER A 37 12.77 16.10 -15.20
C SER A 37 12.57 17.08 -14.04
N GLU A 38 11.35 17.52 -13.74
CA GLU A 38 11.10 18.56 -12.74
C GLU A 38 10.21 18.09 -11.60
N THR A 39 10.83 17.36 -10.68
CA THR A 39 10.66 17.60 -9.24
C THR A 39 12.04 17.66 -8.59
N LEU A 40 12.79 18.70 -8.96
CA LEU A 40 13.98 19.14 -8.25
C LEU A 40 13.62 20.39 -7.45
N VAL A 41 13.49 20.25 -6.13
CA VAL A 41 13.55 21.38 -5.20
C VAL A 41 14.99 21.42 -4.68
N ASP A 42 15.69 22.53 -4.92
CA ASP A 42 17.07 22.79 -4.44
C ASP A 42 18.15 21.77 -4.86
N GLY A 43 18.07 21.23 -6.07
CA GLY A 43 19.14 20.35 -6.61
C GLY A 43 19.26 19.01 -5.88
N GLN A 44 18.28 18.67 -5.05
CA GLN A 44 18.10 17.34 -4.49
C GLN A 44 16.87 16.70 -5.17
N VAL A 45 17.04 15.46 -5.64
CA VAL A 45 15.92 14.61 -6.06
C VAL A 45 15.00 14.53 -4.86
N VAL A 46 13.78 15.07 -4.99
CA VAL A 46 12.74 14.91 -3.98
C VAL A 46 12.53 13.41 -3.86
N VAL A 47 12.87 12.84 -2.70
CA VAL A 47 12.66 11.43 -2.44
C VAL A 47 11.16 11.18 -2.55
N GLU A 48 10.80 10.55 -3.65
CA GLU A 48 9.50 9.95 -3.91
C GLU A 48 9.12 9.12 -2.70
N GLU A 49 7.91 9.35 -2.18
CA GLU A 49 7.38 8.66 -1.01
C GLU A 49 7.59 7.15 -1.19
N GLU A 50 8.20 6.51 -0.19
CA GLU A 50 8.51 5.08 -0.19
C GLU A 50 7.61 4.38 0.81
N ARG A 51 7.01 3.26 0.41
CA ARG A 51 6.22 2.42 1.31
C ARG A 51 6.65 0.96 1.22
N TRP A 52 6.56 0.28 2.36
CA TRP A 52 6.85 -1.13 2.46
C TRP A 52 5.59 -1.91 2.84
N SER A 53 5.36 -3.01 2.15
CA SER A 53 4.20 -3.89 2.33
C SER A 53 4.66 -5.29 2.72
N TYR A 54 4.03 -5.87 3.76
CA TYR A 54 4.25 -7.27 4.15
C TYR A 54 3.38 -8.21 3.32
N HIS A 55 4.00 -9.24 2.74
CA HIS A 55 3.33 -10.27 1.97
C HIS A 55 3.68 -11.67 2.46
N GLN A 56 2.72 -12.58 2.35
CA GLN A 56 2.94 -13.98 2.65
C GLN A 56 2.05 -14.89 1.81
N ASP A 57 2.55 -16.08 1.54
CA ASP A 57 1.77 -17.20 1.04
C ASP A 57 1.80 -18.40 2.03
N SER A 58 1.39 -19.58 1.57
CA SER A 58 1.37 -20.80 2.39
C SER A 58 2.75 -21.29 2.82
N ARG A 59 3.83 -20.83 2.19
CA ARG A 59 5.20 -21.30 2.39
C ARG A 59 6.21 -20.17 2.67
N TRP A 60 6.03 -18.99 2.08
CA TRP A 60 7.00 -17.90 2.08
C TRP A 60 6.41 -16.62 2.67
N ARG A 61 7.28 -15.81 3.27
CA ARG A 61 7.02 -14.40 3.60
C ARG A 61 8.06 -13.53 2.92
N TRP A 62 7.70 -12.31 2.53
CA TRP A 62 8.60 -11.32 1.96
C TRP A 62 8.02 -9.91 2.14
N PHE A 63 8.83 -8.90 1.87
CA PHE A 63 8.41 -7.50 1.86
C PHE A 63 8.53 -6.94 0.44
N GLU A 64 7.62 -6.05 0.08
CA GLU A 64 7.62 -5.32 -1.18
C GLU A 64 7.83 -3.85 -0.91
N ARG A 65 8.71 -3.23 -1.69
CA ARG A 65 8.95 -1.79 -1.68
C ARG A 65 8.28 -1.18 -2.89
N GLU A 66 7.41 -0.22 -2.63
CA GLU A 66 6.79 0.59 -3.66
C GLU A 66 7.26 2.03 -3.52
N THR A 67 7.48 2.69 -4.66
CA THR A 67 7.91 4.09 -4.73
C THR A 67 6.90 4.85 -5.58
N LEU A 68 6.59 6.09 -5.17
CA LEU A 68 5.64 6.93 -5.88
C LEU A 68 6.32 7.64 -7.07
N ILE A 69 6.20 7.07 -8.27
CA ILE A 69 6.77 7.61 -9.51
C ILE A 69 5.63 8.23 -10.33
N ASP A 70 5.75 9.50 -10.71
CA ASP A 70 4.73 10.22 -11.50
C ASP A 70 3.31 10.15 -10.91
N GLY A 71 3.20 10.12 -9.58
CA GLY A 71 1.92 10.01 -8.86
C GLY A 71 1.29 8.62 -8.89
N GLN A 72 2.02 7.59 -9.33
CA GLN A 72 1.61 6.20 -9.31
C GLN A 72 2.56 5.37 -8.44
N TRP A 73 2.01 4.48 -7.62
CA TRP A 73 2.82 3.56 -6.83
C TRP A 73 3.32 2.44 -7.73
N GLU A 74 4.64 2.37 -7.91
CA GLU A 74 5.29 1.30 -8.67
C GLU A 74 6.09 0.39 -7.75
N LEU A 75 6.07 -0.92 -8.03
CA LEU A 75 6.87 -1.91 -7.31
C LEU A 75 8.33 -1.78 -7.71
N THR A 76 9.15 -1.20 -6.84
CA THR A 76 10.58 -0.93 -7.09
C THR A 76 11.50 -1.97 -6.47
N GLY A 77 10.99 -2.87 -5.64
CA GLY A 77 11.76 -4.04 -5.21
C GLY A 77 11.03 -4.98 -4.27
N ARG A 78 11.68 -6.11 -4.01
CA ARG A 78 11.16 -7.17 -3.13
C ARG A 78 12.30 -7.76 -2.31
N THR A 79 12.10 -8.00 -1.02
CA THR A 79 13.09 -8.72 -0.21
C THR A 79 13.13 -10.19 -0.55
N ARG A 80 14.21 -10.84 -0.12
CA ARG A 80 14.38 -12.27 -0.32
C ARG A 80 13.28 -13.03 0.43
N PRO A 81 12.50 -13.90 -0.24
CA PRO A 81 11.49 -14.69 0.44
C PRO A 81 12.12 -15.58 1.51
N ILE A 82 11.51 -15.64 2.68
CA ILE A 82 11.93 -16.47 3.81
C ILE A 82 10.86 -17.55 4.02
N ASP A 83 11.28 -18.83 4.07
CA ASP A 83 10.38 -19.95 4.31
C ASP A 83 9.80 -19.79 5.73
N ARG A 84 8.47 -19.79 5.84
CA ARG A 84 7.78 -19.54 7.11
C ARG A 84 7.95 -20.68 8.10
N ARG A 85 8.27 -21.88 7.62
CA ARG A 85 8.38 -23.08 8.44
C ARG A 85 9.81 -23.35 8.86
N THR A 86 10.79 -23.11 7.98
CA THR A 86 12.20 -23.36 8.27
C THR A 86 12.99 -22.10 8.62
N GLY A 87 12.49 -20.92 8.25
CA GLY A 87 13.23 -19.65 8.36
C GLY A 87 14.33 -19.50 7.30
N GLU A 88 14.45 -20.45 6.36
CA GLU A 88 15.51 -20.42 5.36
C GLU A 88 15.18 -19.43 4.23
N ALA A 89 16.18 -18.66 3.82
CA ALA A 89 16.02 -17.71 2.74
C ALA A 89 16.01 -18.45 1.39
N PHE A 90 15.17 -17.98 0.47
CA PHE A 90 15.11 -18.48 -0.89
C PHE A 90 16.35 -18.04 -1.69
N THR A 91 17.14 -19.00 -2.20
CA THR A 91 18.46 -18.74 -2.79
C THR A 91 18.54 -18.85 -4.31
N LYS A 92 17.44 -19.21 -4.99
CA LYS A 92 17.49 -19.55 -6.43
C LYS A 92 17.69 -18.34 -7.36
N TYR A 93 17.25 -17.16 -6.95
CA TYR A 93 17.33 -15.94 -7.77
C TYR A 93 18.08 -14.83 -7.03
N GLU A 94 18.77 -13.99 -7.80
CA GLU A 94 19.43 -12.77 -7.32
C GLU A 94 18.58 -11.54 -7.67
N GLY A 95 18.93 -10.37 -7.13
CA GLY A 95 18.19 -9.12 -7.34
C GLY A 95 17.12 -8.79 -6.29
N TYR A 96 17.03 -9.58 -5.22
CA TYR A 96 16.22 -9.23 -4.06
C TYR A 96 16.89 -8.12 -3.25
N LEU A 97 16.06 -7.28 -2.63
CA LEU A 97 16.49 -6.31 -1.63
C LEU A 97 16.94 -7.02 -0.35
N ASP A 98 17.87 -6.38 0.36
CA ASP A 98 18.30 -6.82 1.68
C ASP A 98 17.18 -6.58 2.71
N ASP A 99 16.99 -7.52 3.63
CA ASP A 99 15.94 -7.44 4.66
C ASP A 99 16.22 -6.30 5.66
N SER A 100 17.47 -5.88 5.81
CA SER A 100 17.87 -4.71 6.63
C SER A 100 17.39 -3.37 6.08
N LEU A 101 17.00 -3.31 4.80
CA LEU A 101 16.40 -2.11 4.21
C LEU A 101 14.94 -1.93 4.61
N VAL A 102 14.28 -3.01 5.07
CA VAL A 102 12.90 -2.94 5.54
C VAL A 102 12.91 -2.20 6.88
N PRO A 103 12.11 -1.13 7.04
CA PRO A 103 11.97 -0.44 8.32
C PRO A 103 11.58 -1.42 9.44
N ASP A 104 12.15 -1.23 10.64
CA ASP A 104 11.92 -2.14 11.77
C ASP A 104 10.42 -2.24 12.11
N GLU A 105 9.67 -1.14 11.95
CA GLU A 105 8.22 -1.08 12.19
C GLU A 105 7.44 -1.99 11.23
N VAL A 106 7.96 -2.22 10.04
CA VAL A 106 7.34 -3.13 9.06
C VAL A 106 7.83 -4.57 9.29
N ARG A 107 9.10 -4.72 9.67
CA ARG A 107 9.74 -6.04 9.84
C ARG A 107 9.23 -6.82 11.04
N PHE A 108 9.00 -6.11 12.15
CA PHE A 108 8.58 -6.69 13.42
C PHE A 108 7.13 -6.38 13.77
N GLY A 109 6.43 -5.62 12.91
CA GLY A 109 5.28 -4.83 13.31
C GLY A 109 5.78 -3.62 14.13
N GLU A 110 5.01 -2.55 14.20
CA GLU A 110 5.26 -1.53 15.21
C GLU A 110 5.22 -2.29 16.54
N GLU A 111 6.39 -2.55 17.11
CA GLU A 111 6.51 -2.90 18.51
C GLU A 111 6.11 -1.61 19.22
N VAL A 112 4.78 -1.39 19.27
CA VAL A 112 4.18 -0.65 20.33
C VAL A 112 4.67 -1.44 21.54
N GLU A 113 5.81 -0.99 22.11
CA GLU A 113 5.97 -0.99 23.54
C GLU A 113 4.64 -0.44 24.02
N HIS A 114 3.67 -1.31 24.28
CA HIS A 114 2.49 -0.92 24.99
C HIS A 114 3.10 -0.41 26.29
N PRO A 115 3.16 0.91 26.55
CA PRO A 115 3.34 1.28 27.92
C PRO A 115 2.19 0.55 28.59
N GLN A 116 2.49 -0.20 29.64
CA GLN A 116 1.49 -0.77 30.53
C GLN A 116 0.73 0.35 31.26
N HIS A 117 0.37 1.44 30.58
CA HIS A 117 -0.97 1.97 30.67
C HIS A 117 -1.87 0.83 30.15
N GLU A 118 -2.44 -0.05 30.97
CA GLU A 118 -3.45 0.37 31.95
C GLU A 118 -4.07 1.72 31.55
N LEU A 119 -4.48 1.82 30.28
CA LEU A 119 -5.73 2.51 30.00
C LEU A 119 -6.73 1.65 30.74
N ALA A 120 -7.11 2.10 31.93
CA ALA A 120 -8.23 1.57 32.66
C ALA A 120 -9.36 1.38 31.63
N ASP A 121 -9.65 0.12 31.31
CA ASP A 121 -10.82 -0.27 30.57
C ASP A 121 -12.03 0.02 31.49
N GLU A 122 -12.38 1.31 31.63
CA GLU A 122 -13.62 1.72 32.30
C GLU A 122 -14.85 1.52 31.39
N ASP A 123 -14.65 1.00 30.17
CA ASP A 123 -15.68 0.84 29.14
C ASP A 123 -16.26 -0.59 29.07
N GLU A 124 -16.37 -1.32 30.19
CA GLU A 124 -17.09 -2.60 30.21
C GLU A 124 -18.61 -2.44 29.94
N ASP A 125 -19.15 -1.22 30.01
CA ASP A 125 -20.59 -0.95 29.98
C ASP A 125 -21.17 -0.54 28.61
N ASP A 126 -20.35 -0.24 27.59
CA ASP A 126 -20.82 0.24 26.26
C ASP A 126 -21.02 -0.90 25.25
N TYR A 127 -21.91 -1.84 25.58
CA TYR A 127 -22.24 -2.97 24.71
C TYR A 127 -22.96 -2.54 23.43
N GLY A 128 -22.29 -2.70 22.29
CA GLY A 128 -22.89 -2.43 20.99
C GLY A 128 -23.17 -0.96 20.71
N GLU A 129 -22.50 -0.05 21.43
CA GLU A 129 -22.61 1.38 21.22
C GLU A 129 -21.33 1.95 20.61
N ALA A 130 -21.50 2.89 19.69
CA ALA A 130 -20.38 3.59 19.06
C ALA A 130 -19.86 4.70 19.98
N ALA A 131 -18.55 4.75 20.20
CA ALA A 131 -17.92 5.81 20.96
C ALA A 131 -17.07 6.70 20.06
N VAL A 132 -17.16 8.03 20.26
CA VAL A 132 -16.44 9.02 19.45
C VAL A 132 -14.93 8.79 19.51
N HIS A 133 -14.39 8.33 20.63
CA HIS A 133 -12.96 8.09 20.81
C HIS A 133 -12.45 6.82 20.09
N ARG A 134 -13.35 5.95 19.60
CA ARG A 134 -13.04 4.73 18.82
C ARG A 134 -13.15 4.94 17.32
N ARG A 135 -13.68 6.09 16.86
CA ARG A 135 -13.69 6.47 15.44
C ARG A 135 -12.26 6.70 14.98
N ALA A 136 -11.67 5.69 14.37
CA ALA A 136 -10.31 5.76 13.89
C ALA A 136 -10.26 5.74 12.37
N ARG A 137 -9.41 6.62 11.83
CA ARG A 137 -8.89 6.51 10.45
C ARG A 137 -7.64 5.61 10.41
N ASP A 138 -6.88 5.57 11.52
CA ASP A 138 -5.49 5.08 11.56
C ASP A 138 -5.26 3.98 12.64
N GLY A 139 -6.22 3.06 12.86
CA GLY A 139 -5.92 1.79 13.56
C GLY A 139 -6.07 1.74 15.08
N ARG A 140 -6.95 2.53 15.71
CA ARG A 140 -7.41 2.16 17.07
C ARG A 140 -8.37 0.98 16.97
N PRO A 141 -8.20 -0.05 17.81
CA PRO A 141 -9.02 -1.24 17.70
C PRO A 141 -10.48 -0.93 18.07
N PRO A 142 -11.45 -1.54 17.38
CA PRO A 142 -12.85 -1.53 17.76
C PRO A 142 -13.05 -2.08 19.18
N SER A 143 -14.25 -1.90 19.74
CA SER A 143 -14.54 -2.34 21.11
C SER A 143 -14.21 -3.83 21.30
N LYS A 144 -13.80 -4.18 22.53
CA LYS A 144 -13.56 -5.58 22.88
C LYS A 144 -14.80 -6.43 22.68
N TRP A 145 -15.98 -5.87 22.95
CA TRP A 145 -17.25 -6.54 22.70
C TRP A 145 -17.42 -6.89 21.23
N LEU A 146 -17.27 -5.92 20.32
CA LEU A 146 -17.43 -6.16 18.89
C LEU A 146 -16.43 -7.22 18.38
N ARG A 147 -15.18 -7.14 18.83
CA ARG A 147 -14.12 -8.12 18.50
C ARG A 147 -14.35 -9.49 19.13
N SER A 148 -15.19 -9.58 20.15
CA SER A 148 -15.53 -10.84 20.81
C SER A 148 -16.66 -11.61 20.11
N LEU A 149 -17.43 -10.98 19.21
CA LEU A 149 -18.55 -11.67 18.57
C LEU A 149 -18.09 -12.71 17.53
N TYR A 150 -18.84 -13.82 17.46
CA TYR A 150 -18.72 -14.82 16.41
C TYR A 150 -19.53 -14.41 15.16
N ALA A 151 -19.20 -15.01 14.01
CA ALA A 151 -19.86 -14.73 12.75
C ALA A 151 -21.38 -14.86 12.82
N GLU A 152 -21.90 -15.85 13.55
CA GLU A 152 -23.34 -16.03 13.75
C GLU A 152 -23.98 -14.86 14.52
N GLU A 153 -23.31 -14.35 15.54
CA GLU A 153 -23.79 -13.22 16.35
C GLU A 153 -23.70 -11.92 15.57
N LEU A 154 -22.61 -11.73 14.82
CA LEU A 154 -22.44 -10.60 13.92
C LEU A 154 -23.53 -10.54 12.84
N ARG A 155 -23.94 -11.68 12.28
CA ARG A 155 -25.04 -11.72 11.30
C ARG A 155 -26.37 -11.28 11.87
N LEU A 156 -26.62 -11.53 13.15
CA LEU A 156 -27.83 -11.10 13.82
C LEU A 156 -27.81 -9.59 14.09
N TRP A 157 -26.65 -9.07 14.48
CA TRP A 157 -26.52 -7.69 14.95
C TRP A 157 -26.23 -6.66 13.84
N LEU A 158 -25.37 -6.98 12.86
CA LEU A 158 -24.98 -6.05 11.78
C LEU A 158 -26.16 -5.43 11.01
N PRO A 159 -27.29 -6.13 10.74
CA PRO A 159 -28.45 -5.53 10.08
C PRO A 159 -29.12 -4.40 10.87
N ASP A 160 -29.00 -4.38 12.20
CA ASP A 160 -29.63 -3.38 13.07
C ASP A 160 -28.79 -2.09 13.18
N VAL A 161 -27.61 -2.07 12.55
CA VAL A 161 -26.65 -0.98 12.67
C VAL A 161 -26.58 -0.17 11.37
N ASP A 162 -26.99 1.09 11.44
CA ASP A 162 -26.89 2.02 10.32
C ASP A 162 -25.61 2.85 10.39
N VAL A 163 -24.70 2.60 9.45
CA VAL A 163 -23.39 3.25 9.33
C VAL A 163 -23.08 3.45 7.86
N PRO A 164 -22.41 4.56 7.48
CA PRO A 164 -21.99 4.81 6.11
C PRO A 164 -20.94 3.78 5.68
N ASP A 165 -20.97 3.40 4.41
CA ASP A 165 -20.00 2.47 3.85
C ASP A 165 -18.60 3.08 3.83
N VAL A 166 -17.61 2.32 4.32
CA VAL A 166 -16.20 2.68 4.31
C VAL A 166 -15.44 1.70 3.42
N GLY A 167 -14.83 2.23 2.36
CA GLY A 167 -13.97 1.46 1.47
C GLY A 167 -12.58 1.22 2.07
N VAL A 168 -11.90 0.20 1.56
CA VAL A 168 -10.48 -0.07 1.83
C VAL A 168 -9.72 -0.05 0.52
N SER A 169 -8.54 0.56 0.51
CA SER A 169 -7.65 0.64 -0.65
C SER A 169 -6.36 -0.10 -0.37
N GLY A 170 -5.81 -0.79 -1.37
CA GLY A 170 -4.51 -1.47 -1.27
C GLY A 170 -4.51 -2.84 -0.57
N MET A 171 -5.63 -3.29 0.01
CA MET A 171 -5.75 -4.64 0.58
C MET A 171 -7.20 -5.15 0.60
N THR A 172 -7.39 -6.39 1.06
CA THR A 172 -8.75 -6.94 1.25
C THR A 172 -9.34 -6.50 2.58
N VAL A 173 -10.68 -6.38 2.66
CA VAL A 173 -11.40 -6.08 3.90
C VAL A 173 -11.05 -7.08 5.01
N TRP A 174 -10.91 -8.36 4.66
CA TRP A 174 -10.48 -9.40 5.59
C TRP A 174 -9.11 -9.11 6.21
N THR A 175 -8.12 -8.76 5.37
CA THR A 175 -6.78 -8.41 5.83
C THR A 175 -6.83 -7.21 6.76
N HIS A 176 -7.58 -6.17 6.40
CA HIS A 176 -7.73 -4.96 7.20
C HIS A 176 -8.37 -5.25 8.56
N LEU A 177 -9.47 -6.00 8.59
CA LEU A 177 -10.15 -6.39 9.82
C LEU A 177 -9.27 -7.22 10.77
N THR A 178 -8.51 -8.17 10.25
CA THR A 178 -7.71 -9.08 11.09
C THR A 178 -6.37 -8.49 11.51
N ARG A 179 -5.73 -7.68 10.66
CA ARG A 179 -4.43 -7.07 10.93
C ARG A 179 -4.56 -5.77 11.72
N ASP A 180 -5.44 -4.86 11.28
CA ASP A 180 -5.46 -3.47 11.77
C ASP A 180 -6.55 -3.25 12.82
N HIS A 181 -7.66 -3.98 12.72
CA HIS A 181 -8.75 -3.93 13.71
C HIS A 181 -8.68 -5.07 14.73
N GLY A 182 -7.71 -5.99 14.62
CA GLY A 182 -7.46 -7.03 15.61
C GLY A 182 -8.62 -8.02 15.80
N PHE A 183 -9.44 -8.27 14.78
CA PHE A 183 -10.46 -9.31 14.81
C PHE A 183 -9.82 -10.71 14.73
N ASP A 184 -10.33 -11.65 15.52
CA ASP A 184 -9.94 -13.05 15.42
C ASP A 184 -10.52 -13.66 14.12
N ALA A 185 -9.63 -14.00 13.19
CA ALA A 185 -9.94 -14.66 11.92
C ALA A 185 -10.85 -15.90 12.08
N LYS A 186 -10.74 -16.65 13.18
CA LYS A 186 -11.58 -17.82 13.43
C LYS A 186 -13.02 -17.45 13.78
N ARG A 187 -13.22 -16.32 14.47
CA ARG A 187 -14.55 -15.85 14.91
C ARG A 187 -15.35 -15.26 13.78
N ILE A 188 -14.71 -14.46 12.93
CA ILE A 188 -15.37 -13.81 11.78
C ILE A 188 -15.42 -14.70 10.53
N LYS A 189 -14.91 -15.94 10.62
CA LYS A 189 -14.87 -16.88 9.50
C LYS A 189 -16.30 -17.21 9.05
N GLY A 190 -16.54 -17.12 7.74
CA GLY A 190 -17.81 -17.50 7.12
C GLY A 190 -18.74 -16.32 6.87
N LEU A 191 -18.43 -15.12 7.36
CA LEU A 191 -19.10 -13.91 6.90
C LEU A 191 -18.93 -13.77 5.39
N ASN A 192 -20.00 -13.37 4.70
CA ASN A 192 -19.95 -13.07 3.27
C ASN A 192 -19.36 -11.66 3.02
N ASP A 193 -19.11 -11.32 1.76
CA ASP A 193 -18.45 -10.06 1.39
C ASP A 193 -19.21 -8.80 1.86
N VAL A 194 -20.55 -8.84 1.84
CA VAL A 194 -21.40 -7.74 2.30
C VAL A 194 -21.32 -7.60 3.81
N GLU A 195 -21.37 -8.72 4.54
CA GLU A 195 -21.24 -8.76 6.00
C GLU A 195 -19.86 -8.27 6.44
N MET A 196 -18.78 -8.68 5.76
CA MET A 196 -17.43 -8.21 6.03
C MET A 196 -17.27 -6.71 5.77
N ALA A 197 -17.80 -6.19 4.66
CA ALA A 197 -17.78 -4.76 4.36
C ALA A 197 -18.56 -3.94 5.40
N LYS A 198 -19.69 -4.46 5.89
CA LYS A 198 -20.47 -3.81 6.95
C LYS A 198 -19.71 -3.83 8.27
N LEU A 199 -19.12 -4.95 8.67
CA LEU A 199 -18.29 -5.06 9.88
C LEU A 199 -17.12 -4.07 9.84
N HIS A 200 -16.47 -3.93 8.68
CA HIS A 200 -15.43 -2.94 8.45
C HIS A 200 -15.90 -1.50 8.66
N SER A 201 -17.06 -1.18 8.11
CA SER A 201 -17.66 0.16 8.26
C SER A 201 -18.02 0.45 9.72
N VAL A 202 -18.57 -0.53 10.42
CA VAL A 202 -18.89 -0.47 11.85
C VAL A 202 -17.65 -0.25 12.72
N ALA A 203 -16.56 -0.99 12.44
CA ALA A 203 -15.27 -0.82 13.10
C ALA A 203 -14.75 0.62 12.97
N HIS A 204 -14.78 1.18 11.76
CA HIS A 204 -14.38 2.57 11.52
C HIS A 204 -15.34 3.61 12.12
N TYR A 205 -16.62 3.27 12.26
CA TYR A 205 -17.62 4.14 12.89
C TYR A 205 -17.46 4.25 14.42
N GLY A 206 -16.63 3.38 15.02
CA GLY A 206 -16.24 3.42 16.43
C GLY A 206 -17.04 2.52 17.35
N TYR A 207 -17.61 1.43 16.83
CA TYR A 207 -18.21 0.37 17.64
C TYR A 207 -17.18 -0.58 18.25
#